data_AF-A0A6G3XIJ1-F1
#
_entry.id   AF-A0A6G3XIJ1-F1
#
_cell.length_a   1.000
_cell.length_b   1.000
_cell.length_c   1.000
_cell.angle_alpha   90.00
_cell.angle_beta   90.00
_cell.angle_gamma   90.00
#
_symmetry.space_group_name_H-M   'P 1'
#
loop_
_entity.id
_entity.type
_entity.pdbx_description
1 polymer ?
#
loop_
_entity_poly.entity_id
_entity_poly.type
_entity_poly.pdbx_seq_one_letter_code
_entity_poly.pdbx_strand_id
1 'polypeptide(L)'
;GRARELGMEVALDFALQCSPDHPWVQKHPEWFHHRPDGTIAYAENPPKKYQDIYPIAFDADMAGLVAETVRVLRHWMDAGVRIFRVDNPHTKPVVFWERVIGEVNRTDPDVIFLAEAFTRPAMMHTLAQIGFQQSYTYFTWRNSKEELTEYLTELSGEAASYMRPNFFPNTPDILHAYLQHGGRPAFEVRAVLAATLSPSWGIYSGYELCENTPLREGSEEYLDSEKYQLRHRDWEAAEREGRTIAPLLTRLNTVRREHRALHQLRNLRFHHTDNDALIAYSKRSGSDVVLVVANLDPHHAQEGTVSLDMPQLGLDWHESVPVRDELTGETYHWGRNNYVRLEPGRAPAHVLHVQSPPAAHATPGAGTS
;
A
#
# COMPACT_ATOMS: atom_id res chain seq x y z
N GLY A 1 -2.91 -26.51 -2.28
CA GLY A 1 -1.65 -25.93 -1.78
C GLY A 1 -1.97 -25.11 -0.56
N ARG A 2 -1.15 -25.20 0.50
CA ARG A 2 -1.49 -24.73 1.86
C ARG A 2 -1.99 -23.28 1.92
N ALA A 3 -1.41 -22.36 1.14
CA ALA A 3 -1.86 -20.96 1.10
C ALA A 3 -3.34 -20.81 0.74
N ARG A 4 -3.81 -21.52 -0.28
CA ARG A 4 -5.22 -21.47 -0.73
C ARG A 4 -6.20 -22.02 0.32
N GLU A 5 -5.81 -23.06 1.05
CA GLU A 5 -6.62 -23.60 2.17
C GLU A 5 -6.81 -22.58 3.30
N LEU A 6 -5.85 -21.66 3.44
CA LEU A 6 -5.88 -20.57 4.41
C LEU A 6 -6.50 -19.27 3.84
N GLY A 7 -7.05 -19.31 2.62
CA GLY A 7 -7.62 -18.13 1.96
C GLY A 7 -6.57 -17.09 1.54
N MET A 8 -5.32 -17.51 1.31
CA MET A 8 -4.23 -16.66 0.85
C MET A 8 -3.83 -16.98 -0.60
N GLU A 9 -3.52 -15.94 -1.35
CA GLU A 9 -2.94 -16.01 -2.68
C GLU A 9 -1.42 -15.77 -2.61
N VAL A 10 -0.68 -16.35 -3.56
CA VAL A 10 0.77 -16.17 -3.66
C VAL A 10 1.06 -15.16 -4.76
N ALA A 11 1.79 -14.10 -4.40
CA ALA A 11 2.40 -13.17 -5.34
C ALA A 11 3.90 -13.47 -5.44
N LEU A 12 4.40 -13.72 -6.65
CA LEU A 12 5.84 -13.87 -6.87
C LEU A 12 6.48 -12.57 -7.32
N ASP A 13 7.72 -12.35 -6.89
CA ASP A 13 8.56 -11.32 -7.46
C ASP A 13 8.97 -11.71 -8.89
N PHE A 14 8.88 -10.77 -9.83
CA PHE A 14 9.36 -10.91 -11.18
C PHE A 14 10.39 -9.82 -11.48
N ALA A 15 11.66 -10.16 -11.27
CA ALA A 15 12.80 -9.31 -11.58
C ALA A 15 13.43 -9.72 -12.93
N LEU A 16 13.20 -8.91 -13.97
CA LEU A 16 13.76 -9.14 -15.30
C LEU A 16 15.22 -8.64 -15.38
N GLN A 17 16.11 -9.47 -14.84
CA GLN A 17 17.56 -9.26 -14.76
C GLN A 17 18.27 -10.59 -14.51
N CYS A 18 19.59 -10.62 -14.56
CA CYS A 18 20.36 -11.86 -14.43
C CYS A 18 21.58 -11.68 -13.53
N SER A 19 21.92 -12.67 -12.72
CA SER A 19 23.28 -12.75 -12.16
C SER A 19 24.29 -13.10 -13.26
N PRO A 20 25.60 -12.86 -13.05
CA PRO A 20 26.64 -13.23 -14.02
C PRO A 20 26.64 -14.71 -14.43
N ASP A 21 26.19 -15.58 -13.53
CA ASP A 21 26.14 -17.04 -13.76
C ASP A 21 24.82 -17.52 -14.37
N HIS A 22 23.87 -16.61 -14.66
CA HIS A 22 22.59 -17.00 -15.23
C HIS A 22 22.77 -17.61 -16.63
N PRO A 23 22.07 -18.71 -16.99
CA PRO A 23 22.25 -19.38 -18.27
C PRO A 23 22.05 -18.49 -19.51
N TRP A 24 21.20 -17.44 -19.41
CA TRP A 24 21.01 -16.49 -20.52
C TRP A 24 22.27 -15.70 -20.86
N VAL A 25 23.19 -15.46 -19.91
CA VAL A 25 24.45 -14.76 -20.19
C VAL A 25 25.27 -15.50 -21.25
N GLN A 26 25.25 -16.83 -21.24
CA GLN A 26 25.95 -17.66 -22.23
C GLN A 26 25.08 -18.02 -23.44
N LYS A 27 23.79 -18.28 -23.23
CA LYS A 27 22.88 -18.77 -24.28
C LYS A 27 22.28 -17.67 -25.16
N HIS A 28 22.15 -16.46 -24.60
CA HIS A 28 21.52 -15.29 -25.21
C HIS A 28 22.37 -14.03 -24.96
N PRO A 29 23.65 -14.01 -25.39
CA PRO A 29 24.51 -12.85 -25.18
C PRO A 29 23.93 -11.56 -25.81
N GLU A 30 23.11 -11.68 -26.86
CA GLU A 30 22.42 -10.58 -27.51
C GLU A 30 21.41 -9.85 -26.60
N TRP A 31 20.97 -10.47 -25.50
CA TRP A 31 20.08 -9.84 -24.52
C TRP A 31 20.82 -8.96 -23.50
N PHE A 32 22.13 -8.76 -23.68
CA PHE A 32 22.96 -7.94 -22.80
C PHE A 32 23.76 -6.91 -23.60
N HIS A 33 23.99 -5.74 -23.00
CA HIS A 33 24.88 -4.74 -23.60
C HIS A 33 26.34 -5.06 -23.22
N HIS A 34 27.13 -5.47 -24.21
CA HIS A 34 28.56 -5.70 -24.06
C HIS A 34 29.35 -4.43 -24.35
N ARG A 35 30.31 -4.13 -23.48
CA ARG A 35 31.35 -3.11 -23.69
C ARG A 35 32.33 -3.56 -24.78
N PRO A 36 33.17 -2.65 -25.30
CA PRO A 36 34.16 -2.99 -26.32
C PRO A 36 35.16 -4.09 -25.92
N ASP A 37 35.39 -4.28 -24.62
CA ASP A 37 36.24 -5.34 -24.07
C ASP A 37 35.51 -6.68 -23.87
N GLY A 38 34.24 -6.76 -24.25
CA GLY A 38 33.38 -7.93 -24.11
C GLY A 38 32.68 -8.06 -22.76
N THR A 39 32.99 -7.21 -21.77
CA THR A 39 32.36 -7.27 -20.44
C THR A 39 30.95 -6.67 -20.44
N ILE A 40 30.09 -7.11 -19.52
CA ILE A 40 28.76 -6.54 -19.30
C ILE A 40 28.83 -5.63 -18.07
N ALA A 41 28.29 -4.41 -18.18
CA ALA A 41 28.20 -3.51 -17.04
C ALA A 41 27.14 -4.01 -16.05
N TYR A 42 27.41 -3.88 -14.75
CA TYR A 42 26.43 -4.17 -13.71
C TYR A 42 25.27 -3.16 -13.73
N ALA A 43 24.13 -3.55 -13.16
CA ALA A 43 22.94 -2.71 -13.09
C ALA A 43 23.11 -1.57 -12.07
N GLU A 44 22.57 -0.39 -12.37
CA GLU A 44 22.54 0.75 -11.47
C GLU A 44 21.15 1.37 -11.44
N ASN A 45 20.73 1.85 -10.27
CA ASN A 45 19.60 2.75 -10.12
C ASN A 45 20.07 3.92 -9.24
N PRO A 46 20.73 4.93 -9.83
CA PRO A 46 21.48 5.93 -9.08
C PRO A 46 20.67 6.55 -7.93
N PRO A 47 21.24 6.62 -6.71
CA PRO A 47 22.64 6.35 -6.38
C PRO A 47 22.98 4.87 -6.09
N LYS A 48 22.02 3.94 -6.15
CA LYS A 48 22.23 2.51 -5.86
C LYS A 48 22.98 1.80 -7.00
N LYS A 49 23.86 0.87 -6.63
CA LYS A 49 24.64 0.02 -7.53
C LYS A 49 24.40 -1.45 -7.17
N TYR A 50 24.23 -2.29 -8.18
CA TYR A 50 23.92 -3.71 -8.04
C TYR A 50 24.99 -4.54 -8.75
N GLN A 51 26.18 -4.65 -8.15
CA GLN A 51 27.35 -5.28 -8.77
C GLN A 51 27.16 -6.79 -9.05
N ASP A 52 26.18 -7.41 -8.41
CA ASP A 52 25.80 -8.82 -8.51
C ASP A 52 24.82 -9.12 -9.65
N ILE A 53 24.37 -8.10 -10.40
CA ILE A 53 23.30 -8.22 -11.39
C ILE A 53 23.66 -7.52 -12.71
N TYR A 54 23.31 -8.14 -13.83
CA TYR A 54 23.34 -7.57 -15.19
C TYR A 54 21.94 -7.15 -15.67
N PRO A 55 21.79 -5.94 -16.26
CA PRO A 55 20.55 -5.49 -16.87
C PRO A 55 20.35 -6.14 -18.24
N ILE A 56 19.09 -6.35 -18.61
CA ILE A 56 18.70 -6.82 -19.95
C ILE A 56 18.70 -5.66 -20.93
N ALA A 57 19.27 -5.88 -22.12
CA ALA A 57 19.20 -4.99 -23.27
C ALA A 57 18.10 -5.45 -24.24
N PHE A 58 17.17 -4.55 -24.57
CA PHE A 58 15.94 -4.91 -25.30
C PHE A 58 16.00 -4.64 -26.81
N ASP A 59 17.01 -3.92 -27.28
CA ASP A 59 17.05 -3.39 -28.65
C ASP A 59 17.42 -4.45 -29.70
N ALA A 60 18.16 -5.50 -29.30
CA ALA A 60 18.63 -6.53 -30.24
C ALA A 60 17.54 -7.56 -30.56
N ASP A 61 16.80 -8.02 -29.56
CA ASP A 61 15.79 -9.10 -29.70
C ASP A 61 14.59 -8.91 -28.75
N MET A 62 13.84 -7.82 -28.95
CA MET A 62 12.60 -7.55 -28.21
C MET A 62 11.59 -8.69 -28.33
N ALA A 63 11.49 -9.34 -29.49
CA ALA A 63 10.50 -10.39 -29.72
C ALA A 63 10.81 -11.66 -28.93
N GLY A 64 12.08 -12.10 -28.92
CA GLY A 64 12.52 -13.23 -28.12
C GLY A 64 12.37 -12.96 -26.62
N LEU A 65 12.71 -11.77 -26.14
CA LEU A 65 12.50 -11.37 -24.74
C LEU A 65 11.02 -11.42 -24.33
N VAL A 66 10.11 -10.87 -25.13
CA VAL A 66 8.66 -10.94 -24.84
C VAL A 66 8.19 -12.39 -24.79
N ALA A 67 8.59 -13.21 -25.77
CA ALA A 67 8.18 -14.61 -25.84
C ALA A 67 8.68 -15.42 -24.62
N GLU A 68 9.95 -15.25 -24.24
CA GLU A 68 10.55 -15.94 -23.11
C GLU A 68 9.98 -15.46 -21.76
N THR A 69 9.80 -14.15 -21.59
CA THR A 69 9.15 -13.60 -20.39
C THR A 69 7.75 -14.16 -20.20
N VAL A 70 6.92 -14.17 -21.24
CA VAL A 70 5.57 -14.73 -21.16
C VAL A 70 5.62 -16.24 -20.89
N ARG A 71 6.58 -16.97 -21.46
CA ARG A 71 6.78 -18.40 -21.17
C ARG A 71 7.11 -18.64 -19.69
N VAL A 72 8.01 -17.84 -19.11
CA VAL A 72 8.37 -17.91 -17.68
C VAL A 72 7.20 -17.56 -16.77
N LEU A 73 6.43 -16.50 -17.09
CA LEU A 73 5.22 -16.14 -16.33
C LEU A 73 4.20 -17.28 -16.36
N ARG A 74 3.94 -17.85 -17.55
CA ARG A 74 2.99 -18.97 -17.71
C ARG A 74 3.40 -20.21 -16.93
N HIS A 75 4.70 -20.51 -16.85
CA HIS A 75 5.19 -21.60 -16.00
C HIS A 75 4.74 -21.45 -14.54
N TRP A 76 4.84 -20.25 -13.97
CA TRP A 76 4.39 -19.99 -12.59
C TRP A 76 2.86 -19.92 -12.49
N MET A 77 2.18 -19.45 -13.52
CA MET A 77 0.72 -19.47 -13.62
C MET A 77 0.17 -20.90 -13.60
N ASP A 78 0.81 -21.84 -14.27
CA ASP A 78 0.46 -23.27 -14.24
C ASP A 78 0.61 -23.87 -12.84
N ALA A 79 1.54 -23.34 -12.03
CA ALA A 79 1.68 -23.67 -10.60
C ALA A 79 0.63 -22.96 -9.70
N GLY A 80 -0.20 -22.08 -10.29
CA GLY A 80 -1.29 -21.36 -9.62
C GLY A 80 -0.92 -19.97 -9.09
N VAL A 81 0.21 -19.39 -9.48
CA VAL A 81 0.56 -18.00 -9.16
C VAL A 81 -0.20 -17.07 -10.11
N ARG A 82 -1.05 -16.19 -9.56
CA ARG A 82 -1.86 -15.25 -10.36
C ARG A 82 -1.50 -13.79 -10.11
N ILE A 83 -0.52 -13.52 -9.25
CA ILE A 83 -0.07 -12.16 -8.94
C ILE A 83 1.44 -12.10 -9.11
N PHE A 84 1.91 -11.09 -9.83
CA PHE A 84 3.34 -10.82 -10.01
C PHE A 84 3.67 -9.40 -9.54
N ARG A 85 4.53 -9.29 -8.52
CA ARG A 85 5.16 -8.02 -8.14
C ARG A 85 6.37 -7.84 -9.06
N VAL A 86 6.28 -6.88 -9.98
CA VAL A 86 7.31 -6.65 -10.99
C VAL A 86 8.31 -5.64 -10.46
N ASP A 87 9.57 -6.04 -10.39
CA ASP A 87 10.68 -5.23 -9.87
C ASP A 87 11.10 -4.13 -10.86
N ASN A 88 11.18 -2.90 -10.38
CA ASN A 88 11.70 -1.74 -11.12
C ASN A 88 11.27 -1.69 -12.61
N PRO A 89 9.97 -1.79 -12.96
CA PRO A 89 9.54 -1.90 -14.36
C PRO A 89 9.90 -0.65 -15.18
N HIS A 90 10.08 0.50 -14.54
CA HIS A 90 10.50 1.76 -15.14
C HIS A 90 11.93 1.75 -15.71
N THR A 91 12.75 0.75 -15.37
CA THR A 91 14.09 0.55 -15.94
C THR A 91 14.07 -0.26 -17.24
N LYS A 92 12.90 -0.79 -17.62
CA LYS A 92 12.67 -1.56 -18.85
C LYS A 92 11.77 -0.75 -19.78
N PRO A 93 11.78 -0.99 -21.11
CA PRO A 93 10.95 -0.23 -22.03
C PRO A 93 9.46 -0.34 -21.70
N VAL A 94 8.72 0.78 -21.71
CA VAL A 94 7.27 0.80 -21.44
C VAL A 94 6.51 -0.14 -22.38
N VAL A 95 6.85 -0.10 -23.67
CA VAL A 95 6.23 -0.94 -24.71
C VAL A 95 6.45 -2.44 -24.50
N PHE A 96 7.53 -2.82 -23.81
CA PHE A 96 7.77 -4.23 -23.47
C PHE A 96 6.70 -4.72 -22.49
N TRP A 97 6.44 -3.95 -21.43
CA TRP A 97 5.42 -4.31 -20.45
C TRP A 97 4.00 -4.31 -21.03
N GLU A 98 3.68 -3.32 -21.86
CA GLU A 98 2.37 -3.27 -22.56
C GLU A 98 2.12 -4.56 -23.35
N ARG A 99 3.14 -5.06 -24.07
CA ARG A 99 3.06 -6.32 -24.82
C ARG A 99 2.95 -7.54 -23.91
N VAL A 100 3.80 -7.65 -22.88
CA VAL A 100 3.80 -8.80 -21.96
C VAL A 100 2.46 -8.90 -21.22
N ILE A 101 1.97 -7.80 -20.65
CA ILE A 101 0.71 -7.76 -19.93
C ILE A 101 -0.44 -8.07 -20.88
N GLY A 102 -0.46 -7.47 -22.08
CA GLY A 102 -1.45 -7.75 -23.10
C GLY A 102 -1.51 -9.23 -23.50
N GLU A 103 -0.36 -9.88 -23.71
CA GLU A 103 -0.30 -11.30 -24.08
C GLU A 103 -0.75 -12.24 -22.96
N VAL A 104 -0.41 -11.93 -21.70
CA VAL A 104 -0.86 -12.72 -20.54
C VAL A 104 -2.35 -12.53 -20.31
N ASN A 105 -2.83 -11.28 -20.18
CA ASN A 105 -4.22 -11.03 -19.83
C ASN A 105 -5.22 -11.33 -20.95
N ARG A 106 -4.76 -11.43 -22.22
CA ARG A 106 -5.61 -11.91 -23.32
C ARG A 106 -6.07 -13.36 -23.12
N THR A 107 -5.25 -14.20 -22.48
CA THR A 107 -5.61 -15.59 -22.16
C THR A 107 -6.06 -15.75 -20.71
N ASP A 108 -5.50 -14.95 -19.81
CA ASP A 108 -5.61 -15.08 -18.36
C ASP A 108 -5.89 -13.72 -17.71
N PRO A 109 -7.11 -13.16 -17.88
CA PRO A 109 -7.43 -11.80 -17.45
C PRO A 109 -7.50 -11.62 -15.93
N ASP A 110 -7.51 -12.70 -15.15
CA ASP A 110 -7.44 -12.67 -13.69
C ASP A 110 -6.02 -12.46 -13.14
N VAL A 111 -4.97 -12.53 -13.99
CA VAL A 111 -3.59 -12.27 -13.56
C VAL A 111 -3.37 -10.79 -13.28
N ILE A 112 -2.79 -10.48 -12.11
CA ILE A 112 -2.53 -9.13 -11.62
C ILE A 112 -1.02 -8.84 -11.64
N PHE A 113 -0.64 -7.70 -12.20
CA PHE A 113 0.71 -7.16 -12.14
C PHE A 113 0.75 -5.93 -11.21
N LEU A 114 1.65 -5.96 -10.24
CA LEU A 114 1.97 -4.85 -9.34
C LEU A 114 3.29 -4.22 -9.78
N ALA A 115 3.25 -2.95 -10.21
CA ALA A 115 4.45 -2.21 -10.59
C ALA A 115 5.17 -1.63 -9.36
N GLU A 116 6.40 -2.07 -9.09
CA GLU A 116 7.28 -1.40 -8.14
C GLU A 116 8.09 -0.29 -8.80
N ALA A 117 7.46 0.87 -9.01
CA ALA A 117 8.08 1.99 -9.70
C ALA A 117 8.20 3.23 -8.81
N PHE A 118 9.28 3.33 -8.04
CA PHE A 118 9.64 4.56 -7.32
C PHE A 118 10.43 5.50 -8.24
N THR A 119 9.73 6.12 -9.19
CA THR A 119 10.32 7.00 -10.22
C THR A 119 9.51 8.29 -10.32
N ARG A 120 9.72 9.13 -11.36
CA ARG A 120 8.94 10.36 -11.56
C ARG A 120 7.47 10.08 -11.87
N PRO A 121 6.53 10.99 -11.53
CA PRO A 121 5.10 10.74 -11.67
C PRO A 121 4.67 10.32 -13.07
N ALA A 122 5.19 10.98 -14.12
CA ALA A 122 4.83 10.68 -15.51
C ALA A 122 5.04 9.20 -15.85
N MET A 123 6.18 8.62 -15.48
CA MET A 123 6.47 7.21 -15.74
C MET A 123 5.59 6.27 -14.91
N MET A 124 5.35 6.59 -13.63
CA MET A 124 4.45 5.80 -12.78
C MET A 124 3.04 5.74 -13.35
N HIS A 125 2.50 6.90 -13.77
CA HIS A 125 1.19 7.02 -14.38
C HIS A 125 1.12 6.30 -15.74
N THR A 126 2.14 6.43 -16.58
CA THR A 126 2.20 5.70 -17.86
C THR A 126 2.20 4.18 -17.65
N LEU A 127 2.95 3.64 -16.69
CA LEU A 127 2.97 2.20 -16.41
C LEU A 127 1.58 1.68 -15.99
N ALA A 128 0.86 2.42 -15.16
CA ALA A 128 -0.52 2.07 -14.81
C ALA A 128 -1.44 2.09 -16.04
N GLN A 129 -1.31 3.12 -16.89
CA GLN A 129 -2.14 3.30 -18.10
C GLN A 129 -1.94 2.18 -19.13
N ILE A 130 -0.73 1.64 -19.28
CA ILE A 130 -0.44 0.58 -20.26
C ILE A 130 -0.83 -0.83 -19.79
N GLY A 131 -1.31 -0.98 -18.56
CA GLY A 131 -1.94 -2.22 -18.11
C GLY A 131 -1.55 -2.74 -16.72
N PHE A 132 -0.60 -2.11 -16.00
CA PHE A 132 -0.32 -2.54 -14.63
C PHE A 132 -1.53 -2.35 -13.72
N GLN A 133 -2.05 -3.45 -13.16
CA GLN A 133 -3.27 -3.43 -12.36
C GLN A 133 -3.11 -2.67 -11.05
N GLN A 134 -1.92 -2.74 -10.44
CA GLN A 134 -1.57 -2.02 -9.21
C GLN A 134 -0.22 -1.30 -9.33
N SER A 135 -0.01 -0.29 -8.49
CA SER A 135 1.22 0.49 -8.42
C SER A 135 1.67 0.72 -6.99
N TYR A 136 2.95 0.53 -6.71
CA TYR A 136 3.58 1.18 -5.57
C TYR A 136 3.47 2.71 -5.69
N THR A 137 3.62 3.40 -4.58
CA THR A 137 3.29 4.83 -4.46
C THR A 137 4.32 5.58 -3.63
N TYR A 138 4.22 6.90 -3.56
CA TYR A 138 5.05 7.71 -2.67
C TYR A 138 4.61 7.72 -1.20
N PHE A 139 3.71 6.82 -0.80
CA PHE A 139 3.10 6.81 0.53
C PHE A 139 4.13 6.91 1.66
N THR A 140 5.24 6.19 1.60
CA THR A 140 6.32 6.20 2.60
C THR A 140 6.94 7.59 2.82
N TRP A 141 6.98 8.41 1.78
CA TRP A 141 7.49 9.80 1.80
C TRP A 141 6.38 10.84 1.88
N ARG A 142 5.19 10.47 2.38
CA ARG A 142 4.09 11.38 2.71
C ARG A 142 3.71 11.15 4.16
N ASN A 143 4.18 11.99 5.05
CA ASN A 143 4.05 11.82 6.50
C ASN A 143 3.37 13.01 7.18
N SER A 144 3.45 14.21 6.60
CA SER A 144 2.69 15.37 7.10
C SER A 144 1.22 15.31 6.67
N LYS A 145 0.35 16.06 7.37
CA LYS A 145 -1.06 16.21 7.03
C LYS A 145 -1.26 16.75 5.62
N GLU A 146 -0.47 17.76 5.23
CA GLU A 146 -0.51 18.38 3.91
C GLU A 146 -0.09 17.39 2.82
N GLU A 147 1.05 16.73 2.99
CA GLU A 147 1.59 15.72 2.08
C GLU A 147 0.59 14.57 1.85
N LEU A 148 0.01 14.04 2.93
CA LEU A 148 -0.99 12.98 2.87
C LEU A 148 -2.26 13.46 2.16
N THR A 149 -2.73 14.66 2.47
CA THR A 149 -3.96 15.22 1.89
C THR A 149 -3.79 15.48 0.39
N GLU A 150 -2.70 16.12 -0.03
CA GLU A 150 -2.40 16.40 -1.43
C GLU A 150 -2.29 15.10 -2.23
N TYR A 151 -1.47 14.16 -1.76
CA TYR A 151 -1.19 12.94 -2.51
C TYR A 151 -2.42 12.03 -2.61
N LEU A 152 -3.21 11.91 -1.55
CA LEU A 152 -4.44 11.11 -1.60
C LEU A 152 -5.56 11.81 -2.38
N THR A 153 -5.56 13.14 -2.46
CA THR A 153 -6.45 13.88 -3.37
C THR A 153 -6.11 13.57 -4.83
N GLU A 154 -4.82 13.52 -5.20
CA GLU A 154 -4.38 13.06 -6.54
C GLU A 154 -4.86 11.61 -6.80
N LEU A 155 -4.50 10.68 -5.91
CA LEU A 155 -4.75 9.24 -6.11
C LEU A 155 -6.24 8.89 -6.13
N SER A 156 -7.08 9.60 -5.37
CA SER A 156 -8.53 9.38 -5.34
C SER A 156 -9.31 10.17 -6.40
N GLY A 157 -8.65 11.13 -7.07
CA GLY A 157 -9.18 11.93 -8.17
C GLY A 157 -9.09 11.22 -9.52
N GLU A 158 -8.62 11.94 -10.55
CA GLU A 158 -8.55 11.43 -11.93
C GLU A 158 -7.65 10.19 -12.07
N ALA A 159 -6.57 10.12 -11.27
CA ALA A 159 -5.63 8.99 -11.30
C ALA A 159 -6.30 7.64 -10.99
N ALA A 160 -7.36 7.64 -10.18
CA ALA A 160 -8.12 6.43 -9.84
C ALA A 160 -8.82 5.78 -11.05
N SER A 161 -8.83 6.42 -12.22
CA SER A 161 -9.36 5.83 -13.47
C SER A 161 -8.43 4.79 -14.09
N TYR A 162 -7.12 4.86 -13.80
CA TYR A 162 -6.12 3.97 -14.39
C TYR A 162 -5.10 3.40 -13.37
N MET A 163 -4.86 4.08 -12.25
CA MET A 163 -3.92 3.65 -11.21
C MET A 163 -4.65 3.12 -9.97
N ARG A 164 -4.19 1.98 -9.45
CA ARG A 164 -4.64 1.43 -8.16
C ARG A 164 -3.45 1.38 -7.18
N PRO A 165 -3.44 2.20 -6.13
CA PRO A 165 -2.32 2.26 -5.20
C PRO A 165 -2.25 0.99 -4.34
N ASN A 166 -1.04 0.48 -4.13
CA ASN A 166 -0.74 -0.52 -3.11
C ASN A 166 0.16 0.13 -2.04
N PHE A 167 -0.39 0.36 -0.84
CA PHE A 167 0.28 1.08 0.24
C PHE A 167 1.06 0.14 1.14
N PHE A 168 2.36 0.06 0.91
CA PHE A 168 3.31 -0.54 1.84
C PHE A 168 3.92 0.56 2.72
N PRO A 169 3.75 0.55 4.05
CA PRO A 169 4.40 1.50 4.95
C PRO A 169 5.90 1.20 5.11
N ASN A 170 6.34 -0.01 4.74
CA ASN A 170 7.74 -0.40 4.64
C ASN A 170 7.96 -1.41 3.51
N THR A 171 9.19 -1.50 3.02
CA THR A 171 9.66 -2.55 2.10
C THR A 171 11.06 -3.01 2.55
N PRO A 172 11.64 -4.09 2.00
CA PRO A 172 13.03 -4.46 2.29
C PRO A 172 14.07 -3.36 2.00
N ASP A 173 13.71 -2.36 1.21
CA ASP A 173 14.56 -1.23 0.78
C ASP A 173 14.18 0.11 1.42
N ILE A 174 13.05 0.17 2.13
CA ILE A 174 12.47 1.42 2.64
C ILE A 174 12.05 1.24 4.10
N LEU A 175 12.88 1.78 4.98
CA LEU A 175 12.60 2.10 6.38
C LEU A 175 12.66 3.63 6.53
N HIS A 176 11.53 4.31 6.35
CA HIS A 176 11.51 5.77 6.38
C HIS A 176 11.89 6.33 7.76
N ALA A 177 12.55 7.50 7.81
CA ALA A 177 13.00 8.17 9.04
C ALA A 177 11.87 8.36 10.09
N TYR A 178 10.62 8.54 9.63
CA TYR A 178 9.44 8.60 10.51
C TYR A 178 9.31 7.36 11.41
N LEU A 179 9.56 6.17 10.88
CA LEU A 179 9.52 4.91 11.65
C LEU A 179 10.77 4.75 12.53
N GLN A 180 11.92 5.20 12.05
CA GLN A 180 13.19 5.15 12.79
C GLN A 180 13.12 5.98 14.08
N HIS A 181 12.61 7.21 13.98
CA HIS A 181 12.56 8.13 15.11
C HIS A 181 11.29 7.99 15.95
N GLY A 182 10.15 7.61 15.35
CA GLY A 182 8.87 7.58 16.05
C GLY A 182 8.56 6.31 16.86
N GLY A 183 9.41 5.27 16.78
CA GLY A 183 9.23 4.02 17.51
C GLY A 183 7.89 3.33 17.23
N ARG A 184 7.43 2.46 18.14
CA ARG A 184 6.17 1.71 17.99
C ARG A 184 4.96 2.57 17.58
N PRO A 185 4.69 3.76 18.18
CA PRO A 185 3.54 4.57 17.77
C PRO A 185 3.56 4.99 16.29
N ALA A 186 4.74 5.22 15.71
CA ALA A 186 4.85 5.51 14.29
C ALA A 186 4.44 4.31 13.41
N PHE A 187 4.78 3.08 13.81
CA PHE A 187 4.29 1.88 13.11
C PHE A 187 2.78 1.74 13.21
N GLU A 188 2.22 2.01 14.39
CA GLU A 188 0.78 1.93 14.62
C GLU A 188 -0.01 2.91 13.73
N VAL A 189 0.40 4.19 13.69
CA VAL A 189 -0.30 5.19 12.86
C VAL A 189 -0.10 4.94 11.36
N ARG A 190 1.11 4.55 10.92
CA ARG A 190 1.35 4.23 9.50
C ARG A 190 0.58 3.00 9.04
N ALA A 191 0.37 2.01 9.91
CA ALA A 191 -0.51 0.88 9.65
C ALA A 191 -1.96 1.33 9.47
N VAL A 192 -2.48 2.17 10.39
CA VAL A 192 -3.84 2.72 10.27
C VAL A 192 -4.00 3.45 8.94
N LEU A 193 -3.11 4.41 8.64
CA LEU A 193 -3.16 5.21 7.42
C LEU A 193 -3.12 4.34 6.16
N ALA A 194 -2.21 3.36 6.09
CA ALA A 194 -2.11 2.46 4.94
C ALA A 194 -3.40 1.65 4.74
N ALA A 195 -3.91 1.08 5.84
CA ALA A 195 -5.07 0.20 5.87
C ALA A 195 -6.39 0.91 5.58
N THR A 196 -6.54 2.20 5.89
CA THR A 196 -7.82 2.91 5.72
C THR A 196 -7.84 3.84 4.51
N LEU A 197 -6.70 4.42 4.10
CA LEU A 197 -6.64 5.30 2.94
C LEU A 197 -6.72 4.52 1.62
N SER A 198 -6.01 3.40 1.50
CA SER A 198 -5.96 2.60 0.27
C SER A 198 -6.77 1.29 0.36
N PRO A 199 -7.49 0.89 -0.72
CA PRO A 199 -8.13 -0.42 -0.77
C PRO A 199 -7.12 -1.58 -0.87
N SER A 200 -5.88 -1.33 -1.28
CA SER A 200 -4.79 -2.32 -1.27
C SER A 200 -3.62 -1.80 -0.43
N TRP A 201 -3.17 -2.60 0.53
CA TRP A 201 -2.05 -2.29 1.41
C TRP A 201 -1.30 -3.56 1.76
N GLY A 202 -0.06 -3.43 2.21
CA GLY A 202 0.76 -4.55 2.65
C GLY A 202 1.79 -4.12 3.68
N ILE A 203 2.54 -5.08 4.22
CA ILE A 203 3.66 -4.84 5.13
C ILE A 203 4.77 -5.83 4.76
N TYR A 204 6.01 -5.47 5.08
CA TYR A 204 7.15 -6.38 5.02
C TYR A 204 7.45 -6.93 6.42
N SER A 205 7.67 -8.24 6.53
CA SER A 205 7.87 -8.96 7.80
C SER A 205 8.96 -8.34 8.66
N GLY A 206 8.69 -8.22 9.96
CA GLY A 206 9.46 -7.40 10.90
C GLY A 206 8.76 -6.07 11.23
N TYR A 207 7.84 -5.60 10.38
CA TYR A 207 7.02 -4.42 10.66
C TYR A 207 6.18 -4.59 11.94
N GLU A 208 5.57 -5.76 12.11
CA GLU A 208 4.80 -6.11 13.30
C GLU A 208 5.63 -6.14 14.59
N LEU A 209 6.96 -6.20 14.49
CA LEU A 209 7.88 -6.11 15.63
C LEU A 209 8.46 -4.70 15.82
N CYS A 210 8.05 -3.75 14.97
CA CYS A 210 8.57 -2.39 14.93
C CYS A 210 10.10 -2.34 14.72
N GLU A 211 10.64 -3.24 13.88
CA GLU A 211 12.06 -3.21 13.49
C GLU A 211 12.38 -1.87 12.80
N ASN A 212 13.19 -1.03 13.46
CA ASN A 212 13.39 0.36 13.01
C ASN A 212 14.83 0.86 13.08
N THR A 213 15.81 -0.04 13.20
CA THR A 213 17.23 0.34 13.22
C THR A 213 17.75 0.47 11.78
N PRO A 214 18.14 1.69 11.34
CA PRO A 214 18.71 1.88 10.02
C PRO A 214 20.16 1.43 9.95
N LEU A 215 20.65 1.15 8.74
CA LEU A 215 22.07 0.85 8.48
C LEU A 215 23.00 1.95 9.02
N ARG A 216 22.57 3.20 8.89
CA ARG A 216 23.22 4.41 9.44
C ARG A 216 22.23 5.58 9.39
N GLU A 217 22.52 6.63 10.12
CA GLU A 217 21.74 7.88 10.07
C GLU A 217 21.60 8.41 8.64
N GLY A 218 20.39 8.85 8.29
CA GLY A 218 20.02 9.32 6.95
C GLY A 218 19.90 8.23 5.88
N SER A 219 19.98 6.95 6.24
CA SER A 219 19.70 5.82 5.34
C SER A 219 18.28 5.31 5.53
N GLU A 220 17.62 4.87 4.45
CA GLU A 220 16.35 4.13 4.52
C GLU A 220 16.56 2.60 4.47
N GLU A 221 17.81 2.12 4.44
CA GLU A 221 18.11 0.69 4.48
C GLU A 221 18.09 0.18 5.93
N TYR A 222 17.54 -1.02 6.15
CA TYR A 222 17.60 -1.71 7.44
C TYR A 222 19.04 -2.09 7.80
N LEU A 223 19.40 -1.98 9.08
CA LEU A 223 20.59 -2.64 9.62
C LEU A 223 20.41 -4.17 9.54
N ASP A 224 21.50 -4.89 9.21
CA ASP A 224 21.50 -6.35 9.09
C ASP A 224 20.36 -6.88 8.18
N SER A 225 20.21 -6.22 7.02
CA SER A 225 19.11 -6.43 6.09
C SER A 225 18.98 -7.90 5.66
N GLU A 226 17.77 -8.44 5.76
CA GLU A 226 17.40 -9.80 5.36
C GLU A 226 17.67 -10.08 3.87
N LYS A 227 17.84 -9.04 3.04
CA LYS A 227 18.29 -9.19 1.64
C LYS A 227 19.65 -9.88 1.52
N TYR A 228 20.49 -9.80 2.54
CA TYR A 228 21.87 -10.30 2.52
C TYR A 228 22.16 -11.36 3.60
N GLN A 229 21.18 -11.69 4.45
CA GLN A 229 21.34 -12.66 5.52
C GLN A 229 20.00 -13.29 5.92
N LEU A 230 20.05 -14.50 6.48
CA LEU A 230 18.88 -15.09 7.12
C LEU A 230 18.51 -14.29 8.38
N ARG A 231 17.23 -13.94 8.51
CA ARG A 231 16.71 -13.13 9.61
C ARG A 231 15.66 -13.91 10.41
N HIS A 232 16.12 -14.71 11.36
CA HIS A 232 15.22 -15.42 12.27
C HIS A 232 14.51 -14.45 13.21
N ARG A 233 13.21 -14.65 13.41
CA ARG A 233 12.37 -13.86 14.31
C ARG A 233 11.57 -14.81 15.21
N ASP A 234 11.59 -14.55 16.51
CA ASP A 234 10.80 -15.29 17.49
C ASP A 234 9.42 -14.66 17.65
N TRP A 235 8.50 -15.10 16.81
CA TRP A 235 7.12 -14.59 16.73
C TRP A 235 6.32 -14.89 17.99
N GLU A 236 6.45 -16.10 18.52
CA GLU A 236 5.71 -16.56 19.70
C GLU A 236 6.13 -15.80 20.96
N ALA A 237 7.44 -15.54 21.12
CA ALA A 237 7.91 -14.70 22.22
C ALA A 237 7.42 -13.25 22.09
N ALA A 238 7.43 -12.69 20.88
CA ALA A 238 6.96 -11.33 20.66
C ALA A 238 5.46 -11.16 20.98
N GLU A 239 4.64 -12.16 20.66
CA GLU A 239 3.22 -12.19 21.02
C GLU A 239 3.02 -12.34 22.53
N ARG A 240 3.68 -13.33 23.15
CA ARG A 240 3.61 -13.58 24.60
C ARG A 240 4.02 -12.37 25.45
N GLU A 241 4.99 -11.60 24.97
CA GLU A 241 5.52 -10.40 25.65
C GLU A 241 4.80 -9.10 25.26
N GLY A 242 3.81 -9.16 24.36
CA GLY A 242 3.05 -7.98 23.91
C GLY A 242 3.89 -6.96 23.12
N ARG A 243 5.06 -7.37 22.60
CA ARG A 243 5.97 -6.50 21.84
C ARG A 243 5.54 -6.28 20.40
N THR A 244 4.66 -7.13 19.88
CA THR A 244 4.15 -7.04 18.51
C THR A 244 2.90 -6.18 18.38
N ILE A 245 2.75 -5.49 17.24
CA ILE A 245 1.50 -4.82 16.83
C ILE A 245 0.60 -5.72 15.95
N ALA A 246 0.90 -7.03 15.83
CA ALA A 246 0.05 -7.98 15.11
C ALA A 246 -1.44 -7.96 15.51
N PRO A 247 -1.83 -7.73 16.78
CA PRO A 247 -3.23 -7.54 17.15
C PRO A 247 -3.89 -6.34 16.47
N LEU A 248 -3.19 -5.20 16.37
CA LEU A 248 -3.68 -4.02 15.64
C LEU A 248 -3.83 -4.31 14.15
N LEU A 249 -2.82 -4.95 13.53
CA LEU A 249 -2.86 -5.33 12.11
C LEU A 249 -4.02 -6.28 11.82
N THR A 250 -4.28 -7.24 12.73
CA THR A 250 -5.42 -8.15 12.67
C THR A 250 -6.73 -7.38 12.76
N ARG A 251 -6.84 -6.42 13.69
CA ARG A 251 -8.05 -5.61 13.84
C ARG A 251 -8.29 -4.73 12.62
N LEU A 252 -7.27 -4.06 12.10
CA LEU A 252 -7.38 -3.25 10.87
C LEU A 252 -7.86 -4.08 9.67
N ASN A 253 -7.32 -5.29 9.48
CA ASN A 253 -7.77 -6.18 8.41
C ASN A 253 -9.18 -6.72 8.64
N THR A 254 -9.61 -6.91 9.89
CA THR A 254 -10.98 -7.29 10.23
C THR A 254 -11.95 -6.16 9.88
N VAL A 255 -11.66 -4.92 10.33
CA VAL A 255 -12.45 -3.73 10.02
C VAL A 255 -12.55 -3.52 8.51
N ARG A 256 -11.46 -3.68 7.76
CA ARG A 256 -11.50 -3.60 6.30
C ARG A 256 -12.48 -4.61 5.69
N ARG A 257 -12.46 -5.87 6.14
CA ARG A 257 -13.38 -6.92 5.66
C ARG A 257 -14.84 -6.64 5.99
N GLU A 258 -15.10 -5.99 7.13
CA GLU A 258 -16.44 -5.64 7.61
C GLU A 258 -17.01 -4.39 6.90
N HIS A 259 -16.17 -3.45 6.48
CA HIS A 259 -16.58 -2.16 5.92
C HIS A 259 -16.22 -1.99 4.44
N ARG A 260 -17.24 -2.11 3.56
CA ARG A 260 -17.13 -1.87 2.11
C ARG A 260 -16.64 -0.48 1.76
N ALA A 261 -16.85 0.52 2.61
CA ALA A 261 -16.29 1.86 2.47
C ALA A 261 -14.76 1.84 2.28
N LEU A 262 -14.06 0.91 2.93
CA LEU A 262 -12.60 0.79 2.87
C LEU A 262 -12.10 0.02 1.65
N HIS A 263 -12.99 -0.66 0.91
CA HIS A 263 -12.65 -1.38 -0.33
C HIS A 263 -12.58 -0.48 -1.57
N GLN A 264 -12.92 0.81 -1.44
CA GLN A 264 -12.97 1.77 -2.54
C GLN A 264 -11.88 2.85 -2.39
N LEU A 265 -11.59 3.60 -3.45
CA LEU A 265 -10.57 4.67 -3.46
C LEU A 265 -11.20 6.07 -3.63
N ARG A 266 -12.06 6.24 -4.63
CA ARG A 266 -12.62 7.55 -5.05
C ARG A 266 -13.59 8.18 -4.05
N ASN A 267 -14.00 7.41 -3.05
CA ASN A 267 -14.97 7.80 -2.03
C ASN A 267 -14.33 8.52 -0.82
N LEU A 268 -13.04 8.83 -0.87
CA LEU A 268 -12.31 9.52 0.19
C LEU A 268 -12.66 11.01 0.26
N ARG A 269 -12.91 11.52 1.46
CA ARG A 269 -13.11 12.95 1.74
C ARG A 269 -12.34 13.35 2.99
N PHE A 270 -11.55 14.42 2.90
CA PHE A 270 -10.86 14.98 4.06
C PHE A 270 -11.79 15.96 4.81
N HIS A 271 -11.65 15.99 6.13
CA HIS A 271 -12.36 16.89 7.02
C HIS A 271 -11.38 17.82 7.73
N HIS A 272 -11.85 19.01 8.11
CA HIS A 272 -11.00 19.98 8.76
C HIS A 272 -10.71 19.57 10.21
N THR A 273 -9.47 19.82 10.63
CA THR A 273 -9.04 19.78 12.03
C THR A 273 -8.25 21.05 12.31
N ASP A 274 -8.44 21.61 13.51
CA ASP A 274 -7.75 22.81 14.00
C ASP A 274 -6.32 22.55 14.52
N ASN A 275 -5.85 21.30 14.40
CA ASN A 275 -4.51 20.85 14.77
C ASN A 275 -3.81 20.21 13.56
N ASP A 276 -2.59 20.65 13.25
CA ASP A 276 -1.82 20.17 12.09
C ASP A 276 -1.25 18.76 12.27
N ALA A 277 -1.11 18.29 13.50
CA ALA A 277 -0.72 16.91 13.80
C ALA A 277 -1.91 15.93 13.71
N LEU A 278 -3.16 16.42 13.63
CA LEU A 278 -4.34 15.59 13.50
C LEU A 278 -4.85 15.60 12.06
N ILE A 279 -5.03 14.42 11.46
CA ILE A 279 -5.67 14.27 10.15
C ILE A 279 -7.02 13.57 10.30
N ALA A 280 -8.06 14.08 9.64
CA ALA A 280 -9.39 13.49 9.65
C ALA A 280 -9.91 13.28 8.22
N TYR A 281 -10.48 12.11 7.95
CA TYR A 281 -11.06 11.78 6.66
C TYR A 281 -12.13 10.71 6.77
N SER A 282 -13.06 10.67 5.82
CA SER A 282 -14.08 9.64 5.72
C SER A 282 -14.06 8.94 4.37
N LYS A 283 -14.58 7.71 4.37
CA LYS A 283 -14.88 6.92 3.17
C LYS A 283 -16.30 6.38 3.32
N ARG A 284 -17.06 6.41 2.22
CA ARG A 284 -18.46 6.01 2.21
C ARG A 284 -18.78 5.05 1.06
N SER A 285 -19.55 4.00 1.33
CA SER A 285 -20.09 3.09 0.31
C SER A 285 -21.55 2.76 0.65
N GLY A 286 -22.49 3.41 -0.05
CA GLY A 286 -23.91 3.33 0.30
C GLY A 286 -24.18 3.94 1.68
N SER A 287 -24.67 3.11 2.61
CA SER A 287 -24.90 3.46 4.03
C SER A 287 -23.70 3.18 4.93
N ASP A 288 -22.68 2.47 4.46
CA ASP A 288 -21.47 2.18 5.24
C ASP A 288 -20.54 3.39 5.18
N VAL A 289 -20.24 3.98 6.33
CA VAL A 289 -19.41 5.19 6.46
C VAL A 289 -18.36 4.95 7.55
N VAL A 290 -17.09 5.00 7.14
CA VAL A 290 -15.95 4.95 8.05
C VAL A 290 -15.31 6.32 8.09
N LEU A 291 -15.14 6.86 9.29
CA LEU A 291 -14.49 8.13 9.60
C LEU A 291 -13.24 7.84 10.43
N VAL A 292 -12.09 8.32 9.99
CA VAL A 292 -10.81 8.10 10.67
C VAL A 292 -10.26 9.43 11.14
N VAL A 293 -9.74 9.45 12.36
CA VAL A 293 -8.96 10.56 12.90
C VAL A 293 -7.66 10.01 13.44
N ALA A 294 -6.52 10.44 12.92
CA ALA A 294 -5.21 9.91 13.28
C ALA A 294 -4.27 11.00 13.79
N ASN A 295 -3.48 10.67 14.81
CA ASN A 295 -2.42 11.54 15.31
C ASN A 295 -1.10 11.21 14.60
N LEU A 296 -0.60 12.16 13.81
CA LEU A 296 0.63 12.05 13.03
C LEU A 296 1.88 12.34 13.86
N ASP A 297 1.76 12.87 15.08
CA ASP A 297 2.85 13.02 16.04
C ASP A 297 3.01 11.72 16.85
N PRO A 298 4.10 10.95 16.65
CA PRO A 298 4.30 9.69 17.35
C PRO A 298 4.82 9.88 18.78
N HIS A 299 5.09 11.11 19.23
CA HIS A 299 5.73 11.41 20.51
C HIS A 299 4.79 12.04 21.53
N HIS A 300 3.85 12.87 21.09
CA HIS A 300 3.00 13.65 22.00
C HIS A 300 1.52 13.37 21.82
N ALA A 301 0.78 13.46 22.93
CA ALA A 301 -0.67 13.51 22.87
C ALA A 301 -1.10 14.78 22.12
N GLN A 302 -2.00 14.61 21.16
CA GLN A 302 -2.55 15.71 20.37
C GLN A 302 -4.05 15.77 20.59
N GLU A 303 -4.56 16.98 20.79
CA GLU A 303 -5.99 17.26 20.92
C GLU A 303 -6.41 18.39 19.99
N GLY A 304 -7.69 18.41 19.65
CA GLY A 304 -8.25 19.40 18.75
C GLY A 304 -9.72 19.14 18.45
N THR A 305 -10.28 19.98 17.61
CA THR A 305 -11.65 19.89 17.10
C THR A 305 -11.64 19.38 15.66
N VAL A 306 -12.38 18.30 15.42
CA VAL A 306 -12.66 17.80 14.08
C VAL A 306 -13.98 18.40 13.59
N SER A 307 -13.92 19.19 12.53
CA SER A 307 -15.07 19.80 11.86
C SER A 307 -15.47 19.00 10.63
N LEU A 308 -16.55 18.22 10.76
CA LEU A 308 -17.06 17.34 9.72
C LEU A 308 -17.83 18.11 8.64
N ASP A 309 -17.62 17.70 7.40
CA ASP A 309 -18.48 18.06 6.27
C ASP A 309 -19.65 17.07 6.25
N MET A 310 -20.71 17.41 7.00
CA MET A 310 -21.85 16.53 7.26
C MET A 310 -22.54 16.03 5.96
N PRO A 311 -22.76 16.89 4.93
CA PRO A 311 -23.29 16.43 3.65
C PRO A 311 -22.47 15.34 2.95
N GLN A 312 -21.14 15.34 3.07
CA GLN A 312 -20.30 14.27 2.49
C GLN A 312 -20.56 12.91 3.19
N LEU A 313 -20.93 12.95 4.46
CA LEU A 313 -21.33 11.78 5.25
C LEU A 313 -22.78 11.35 4.94
N GLY A 314 -23.56 12.20 4.26
CA GLY A 314 -24.98 11.97 3.99
C GLY A 314 -25.89 12.36 5.14
N LEU A 315 -25.47 13.33 5.96
CA LEU A 315 -26.19 13.81 7.13
C LEU A 315 -26.47 15.32 6.99
N ASP A 316 -27.53 15.81 7.62
CA ASP A 316 -27.76 17.24 7.74
C ASP A 316 -26.79 17.89 8.73
N TRP A 317 -26.50 19.18 8.53
CA TRP A 317 -25.52 19.94 9.34
C TRP A 317 -25.79 19.98 10.85
N HIS A 318 -27.04 19.75 11.26
CA HIS A 318 -27.49 19.82 12.64
C HIS A 318 -27.63 18.43 13.30
N GLU A 319 -27.45 17.36 12.52
CA GLU A 319 -27.53 16.00 13.04
C GLU A 319 -26.39 15.68 14.00
N SER A 320 -26.69 14.80 14.94
CA SER A 320 -25.71 14.12 15.79
C SER A 320 -26.00 12.63 15.73
N VAL A 321 -24.98 11.85 15.40
CA VAL A 321 -25.09 10.43 15.12
C VAL A 321 -24.19 9.62 16.06
N PRO A 322 -24.61 8.43 16.49
CA PRO A 322 -23.73 7.53 17.21
C PRO A 322 -22.61 7.03 16.29
N VAL A 323 -21.39 7.03 16.80
CA VAL A 323 -20.21 6.50 16.11
C VAL A 323 -19.53 5.49 17.03
N ARG A 324 -19.12 4.35 16.49
CA ARG A 324 -18.38 3.33 17.24
C ARG A 324 -16.95 3.30 16.77
N ASP A 325 -15.99 3.43 17.68
CA ASP A 325 -14.58 3.22 17.38
C ASP A 325 -14.31 1.73 17.25
N GLU A 326 -13.98 1.29 16.04
CA GLU A 326 -13.71 -0.10 15.77
C GLU A 326 -12.40 -0.56 16.41
N LEU A 327 -11.47 0.33 16.77
CA LEU A 327 -10.23 -0.09 17.45
C LEU A 327 -10.45 -0.41 18.94
N THR A 328 -11.28 0.38 19.62
CA THR A 328 -11.47 0.30 21.08
C THR A 328 -12.82 -0.28 21.49
N GLY A 329 -13.82 -0.25 20.60
CA GLY A 329 -15.20 -0.61 20.86
C GLY A 329 -16.03 0.49 21.53
N GLU A 330 -15.41 1.62 21.91
CA GLU A 330 -16.11 2.75 22.53
C GLU A 330 -17.12 3.39 21.56
N THR A 331 -18.18 3.98 22.10
CA THR A 331 -19.21 4.65 21.33
C THR A 331 -19.33 6.10 21.77
N TYR A 332 -19.38 7.01 20.81
CA TYR A 332 -19.54 8.44 21.02
C TYR A 332 -20.76 8.94 20.24
N HIS A 333 -21.21 10.16 20.52
CA HIS A 333 -22.17 10.86 19.66
C HIS A 333 -21.45 12.03 19.00
N TRP A 334 -21.34 11.98 17.67
CA TRP A 334 -20.62 12.98 16.89
C TRP A 334 -21.60 13.81 16.06
N GLY A 335 -21.41 15.13 16.09
CA GLY A 335 -22.10 16.08 15.23
C GLY A 335 -21.10 16.77 14.31
N ARG A 336 -21.39 18.02 13.94
CA ARG A 336 -20.51 18.80 13.06
C ARG A 336 -19.12 19.06 13.64
N ASN A 337 -18.99 19.33 14.94
CA ASN A 337 -17.73 19.67 15.59
C ASN A 337 -17.50 18.75 16.79
N ASN A 338 -16.36 18.06 16.82
CA ASN A 338 -16.09 17.01 17.80
C ASN A 338 -14.70 17.19 18.39
N TYR A 339 -14.61 17.34 19.71
CA TYR A 339 -13.32 17.31 20.40
C TYR A 339 -12.76 15.89 20.37
N VAL A 340 -11.46 15.78 20.11
CA VAL A 340 -10.70 14.52 20.16
C VAL A 340 -9.41 14.73 20.91
N ARG A 341 -8.92 13.68 21.56
CA ARG A 341 -7.57 13.62 22.15
C ARG A 341 -6.98 12.24 21.91
N LEU A 342 -5.88 12.17 21.20
CA LEU A 342 -5.19 10.94 20.81
C LEU A 342 -3.81 10.90 21.44
N GLU A 343 -3.50 9.81 22.13
CA GLU A 343 -2.24 9.61 22.84
C GLU A 343 -1.44 8.46 22.21
N PRO A 344 -0.23 8.73 21.68
CA PRO A 344 0.63 7.72 21.07
C PRO A 344 0.88 6.51 21.99
N GLY A 345 0.81 5.29 21.44
CA GLY A 345 0.98 4.04 22.20
C GLY A 345 -0.24 3.57 22.99
N ARG A 346 -1.28 4.40 23.12
CA ARG A 346 -2.60 3.98 23.65
C ARG A 346 -3.65 3.88 22.54
N ALA A 347 -3.77 4.93 21.72
CA ALA A 347 -4.68 4.98 20.59
C ALA A 347 -4.05 5.82 19.47
N PRO A 348 -3.44 5.19 18.44
CA PRO A 348 -2.80 5.91 17.34
C PRO A 348 -3.80 6.73 16.50
N ALA A 349 -5.07 6.31 16.53
CA ALA A 349 -6.18 6.87 15.78
C ALA A 349 -7.51 6.41 16.37
N HIS A 350 -8.58 7.08 15.98
CA HIS A 350 -9.94 6.53 15.99
C HIS A 350 -10.29 6.03 14.60
N VAL A 351 -10.88 4.84 14.49
CA VAL A 351 -11.45 4.31 13.25
C VAL A 351 -12.95 4.09 13.49
N LEU A 352 -13.73 5.11 13.20
CA LEU A 352 -15.12 5.23 13.60
C LEU A 352 -16.04 4.72 12.50
N HIS A 353 -16.93 3.79 12.82
CA HIS A 353 -18.08 3.48 11.98
C HIS A 353 -19.27 4.35 12.39
N VAL A 354 -19.83 5.11 11.43
CA VAL A 354 -21.03 5.92 11.67
C VAL A 354 -22.26 5.03 11.65
N GLN A 355 -22.95 4.95 12.78
CA GLN A 355 -24.16 4.16 12.90
C GLN A 355 -25.35 5.00 12.44
N SER A 356 -25.76 4.83 11.18
CA SER A 356 -27.05 5.39 10.77
C SER A 356 -28.18 4.76 11.59
N PRO A 357 -29.19 5.52 12.02
CA PRO A 357 -30.43 4.92 12.52
C PRO A 357 -30.96 3.98 11.43
N PRO A 358 -31.51 2.80 11.78
CA PRO A 358 -32.17 1.97 10.77
C PRO A 358 -33.22 2.82 10.07
N ALA A 359 -33.16 2.87 8.73
CA ALA A 359 -34.11 3.63 7.94
C ALA A 359 -35.52 3.28 8.43
N ALA A 360 -36.21 4.25 9.03
CA ALA A 360 -37.62 4.08 9.36
C ALA A 360 -38.29 3.66 8.06
N HIS A 361 -38.83 2.44 8.01
CA HIS A 361 -39.63 1.99 6.89
C HIS A 361 -40.63 3.10 6.60
N ALA A 362 -40.50 3.72 5.42
CA ALA A 362 -41.51 4.62 4.91
C ALA A 362 -42.76 3.76 4.72
N THR A 363 -43.61 3.74 5.76
CA THR A 363 -44.93 3.15 5.69
C THR A 363 -45.64 3.88 4.56
N PRO A 364 -46.11 3.19 3.50
CA PRO A 364 -46.93 3.84 2.50
C PRO A 364 -48.16 4.35 3.23
N GLY A 365 -48.36 5.67 3.21
CA GLY A 365 -49.50 6.29 3.85
C GLY A 365 -50.78 5.61 3.39
N ALA A 366 -51.57 5.15 4.36
CA ALA A 366 -52.94 4.74 4.13
C ALA A 366 -53.71 5.93 3.55
N GLY A 367 -53.97 5.88 2.25
CA GLY A 367 -54.93 6.77 1.61
C GLY A 367 -56.33 6.30 1.93
N THR A 368 -57.00 7.02 2.82
CA THR A 368 -58.47 7.01 2.96
C THR A 368 -59.01 8.36 2.50
N SER A 369 -59.59 8.40 1.31
CA SER A 369 -60.94 8.93 1.04
C SER A 369 -61.38 8.62 -0.40
#